data_AF-A0A376K5J2-F1
#
_entry.id   AF-A0A376K5J2-F1
#
_cell.length_a   1.000
_cell.length_b   1.000
_cell.length_c   1.000
_cell.angle_alpha   90.00
_cell.angle_beta   90.00
_cell.angle_gamma   90.00
#
_symmetry.space_group_name_H-M   'P 1'
#
loop_
_entity.id
_entity.type
_entity.pdbx_description
1 polymer ?
#
loop_
_entity_poly.entity_id
_entity_poly.type
_entity_poly.pdbx_seq_one_letter_code
_entity_poly.pdbx_strand_id
1 'polypeptide(L)'
;MGKGWDASLRAGRRDRLRQEVLHRMAGGPPPEPVDYTGHDGTHASYYMRGWNSVDTRDIFWQCQKYREKFNVEKGNEQNFKTV
;
A
#
# COMPACT_ATOMS: atom_id res chain seq x y z
N MET A 1 12.77 22.48 8.73
CA MET A 1 12.48 21.35 9.64
C MET A 1 11.08 20.79 9.34
N GLY A 2 10.89 20.07 8.21
CA GLY A 2 9.55 19.57 7.81
C GLY A 2 9.54 18.26 7.01
N LYS A 3 10.70 17.64 6.73
CA LYS A 3 10.78 16.48 5.82
C LYS A 3 10.30 15.17 6.45
N GLY A 4 10.35 15.03 7.78
CA GLY A 4 10.00 13.78 8.48
C GLY A 4 8.49 13.53 8.61
N TRP A 5 7.70 14.60 8.76
CA TRP A 5 6.25 14.50 8.98
C TRP A 5 5.51 14.16 7.68
N ASP A 6 5.87 14.79 6.57
CA ASP A 6 5.34 14.45 5.24
C ASP A 6 5.78 13.05 4.80
N ALA A 7 6.94 12.58 5.24
CA ALA A 7 7.36 11.20 5.01
C ALA A 7 6.45 10.22 5.77
N SER A 8 6.07 10.53 7.01
CA SER A 8 5.17 9.71 7.84
C SER A 8 3.77 9.65 7.25
N LEU A 9 3.24 10.78 6.79
CA LEU A 9 1.95 10.84 6.11
C LEU A 9 1.95 9.99 4.83
N ARG A 10 3.00 10.13 4.01
CA ARG A 10 3.15 9.30 2.82
C ARG A 10 3.32 7.82 3.15
N ALA A 11 4.01 7.49 4.24
CA ALA A 11 4.17 6.12 4.71
C ALA A 11 2.82 5.50 5.07
N GLY A 12 2.01 6.16 5.91
CA GLY A 12 0.68 5.65 6.30
C GLY A 12 -0.24 5.43 5.11
N ARG A 13 -0.26 6.37 4.14
CA ARG A 13 -1.04 6.21 2.91
C ARG A 13 -0.57 5.01 2.08
N ARG A 14 0.74 4.87 1.92
CA ARG A 14 1.34 3.79 1.12
C ARG A 14 1.09 2.43 1.76
N ASP A 15 1.25 2.33 3.07
CA ASP A 15 1.07 1.07 3.79
C ASP A 15 -0.38 0.61 3.74
N ARG A 16 -1.35 1.52 3.94
CA ARG A 16 -2.78 1.19 3.80
C ARG A 16 -3.08 0.63 2.42
N LEU A 17 -2.65 1.32 1.36
CA LEU A 17 -2.87 0.89 -0.02
C LEU A 17 -2.23 -0.47 -0.30
N ARG A 18 -1.00 -0.68 0.17
CA ARG A 18 -0.29 -1.94 -0.03
C ARG A 18 -1.02 -3.10 0.65
N GLN A 19 -1.43 -2.91 1.91
CA GLN A 19 -2.12 -3.95 2.66
C GLN A 19 -3.50 -4.26 2.06
N GLU A 20 -4.26 -3.24 1.64
CA GLU A 20 -5.55 -3.44 0.96
C GLU A 20 -5.41 -4.22 -0.35
N VAL A 21 -4.40 -3.89 -1.16
CA VAL A 21 -4.13 -4.63 -2.40
C VAL A 21 -3.76 -6.08 -2.08
N LEU A 22 -2.87 -6.32 -1.12
CA LEU A 22 -2.47 -7.67 -0.73
C LEU A 22 -3.65 -8.49 -0.19
N HIS A 23 -4.49 -7.89 0.66
CA HIS A 23 -5.68 -8.54 1.21
C HIS A 23 -6.63 -8.98 0.09
N ARG A 24 -6.98 -8.06 -0.82
CA ARG A 24 -7.99 -8.30 -1.87
C ARG A 24 -7.47 -9.13 -3.04
N MET A 25 -6.20 -8.96 -3.42
CA MET A 25 -5.64 -9.58 -4.61
C MET A 25 -4.88 -10.88 -4.33
N ALA A 26 -4.27 -11.01 -3.16
CA ALA A 26 -3.41 -12.15 -2.81
C ALA A 26 -3.93 -12.95 -1.59
N GLY A 27 -5.11 -12.63 -1.07
CA GLY A 27 -5.67 -13.30 0.12
C GLY A 27 -4.88 -13.03 1.40
N GLY A 28 -4.18 -11.88 1.45
CA GLY A 28 -3.43 -11.48 2.64
C GLY A 28 -4.32 -11.17 3.85
N PRO A 29 -3.72 -10.90 5.02
CA PRO A 29 -4.47 -10.52 6.21
C PRO A 29 -5.23 -9.19 6.02
N PRO A 30 -6.28 -8.93 6.82
CA PRO A 30 -6.97 -7.65 6.82
C PRO A 30 -6.00 -6.47 7.07
N PRO A 31 -6.25 -5.30 6.47
CA PRO A 31 -5.34 -4.17 6.58
C PRO A 31 -5.43 -3.50 7.97
N GLU A 32 -4.33 -3.55 8.73
CA GLU A 32 -4.19 -2.99 10.06
C GLU A 32 -3.06 -1.94 10.12
N PRO A 33 -3.30 -0.78 10.76
CA PRO A 33 -2.28 0.25 10.90
C PRO A 33 -1.14 -0.26 11.78
N VAL A 34 0.06 0.24 11.53
CA VAL A 34 1.23 -0.05 12.37
C VAL A 34 0.97 0.46 13.79
N ASP A 35 1.27 -0.38 14.78
CA ASP A 35 1.26 0.03 16.18
C ASP A 35 2.45 0.94 16.46
N TYR A 36 2.16 2.19 16.82
CA TYR A 36 3.15 3.21 17.16
C TYR A 36 3.33 3.39 18.68
N THR A 37 2.85 2.45 19.50
CA THR A 37 3.02 2.50 20.95
C THR A 37 4.52 2.59 21.31
N GLY A 38 4.91 3.66 22.01
CA GLY A 38 6.30 3.92 22.40
C GLY A 38 7.13 4.76 21.43
N HIS A 39 6.59 5.14 20.26
CA HIS A 39 7.20 6.08 19.33
C HIS A 39 6.74 7.53 19.56
N ASP A 40 7.49 8.50 19.03
CA ASP A 40 7.12 9.92 19.07
C ASP A 40 5.69 10.14 18.55
N GLY A 41 4.82 10.72 19.40
CA GLY A 41 3.40 10.88 19.09
C GLY A 41 3.11 11.70 17.82
N THR A 42 4.04 12.57 17.41
CA THR A 42 3.94 13.33 16.16
C THR A 42 4.09 12.43 14.93
N HIS A 43 5.03 11.49 14.93
CA HIS A 43 5.19 10.52 13.84
C HIS A 43 3.92 9.67 13.69
N ALA A 44 3.39 9.16 14.82
CA ALA A 44 2.17 8.37 14.87
C ALA A 44 0.96 9.14 14.32
N SER A 45 0.80 10.41 14.74
CA SER A 45 -0.31 11.27 14.30
C SER A 45 -0.30 11.50 12.79
N TYR A 46 0.87 11.84 12.21
CA TYR A 46 0.97 12.05 10.77
C TYR A 46 0.81 10.76 9.97
N TYR A 47 1.32 9.63 10.48
CA TYR A 47 1.10 8.32 9.89
C TYR A 47 -0.39 7.98 9.82
N MET A 48 -1.10 8.08 10.95
CA MET A 48 -2.53 7.77 11.02
C MET A 48 -3.38 8.69 10.14
N ARG A 49 -3.00 9.97 10.02
CA ARG A 49 -3.62 10.89 9.05
C ARG A 49 -3.44 10.40 7.61
N GLY A 50 -2.26 9.92 7.25
CA GLY A 50 -1.99 9.33 5.94
C GLY A 50 -2.81 8.06 5.70
N TRP A 51 -2.85 7.17 6.70
CA TRP A 51 -3.61 5.92 6.67
C TRP A 51 -5.11 6.16 6.45
N ASN A 52 -5.70 7.08 7.21
CA ASN A 52 -7.12 7.43 7.14
C ASN A 52 -7.48 8.27 5.91
N SER A 53 -6.50 8.80 5.17
CA SER A 53 -6.72 9.58 3.95
C SER A 53 -6.97 8.72 2.70
N VAL A 54 -6.86 7.40 2.82
CA VAL A 54 -7.03 6.48 1.69
C VAL A 54 -8.51 6.19 1.47
N ASP A 55 -9.00 6.61 0.31
CA ASP A 55 -10.36 6.34 -0.12
C ASP A 55 -10.49 4.99 -0.81
N THR A 56 -11.71 4.45 -0.81
CA THR A 56 -12.07 3.23 -1.53
C THR A 56 -11.72 3.28 -3.02
N ARG A 57 -11.84 4.46 -3.64
CA ARG A 57 -11.49 4.67 -5.05
C ARG A 57 -10.00 4.42 -5.31
N ASP A 58 -9.13 4.94 -4.45
CA ASP A 58 -7.68 4.75 -4.58
C ASP A 58 -7.32 3.28 -4.43
N ILE A 59 -7.98 2.58 -3.50
CA ILE A 59 -7.76 1.14 -3.30
C ILE A 59 -8.10 0.35 -4.56
N PHE A 60 -9.28 0.58 -5.16
CA PHE A 60 -9.69 -0.10 -6.38
C PHE A 60 -8.75 0.20 -7.54
N TRP A 61 -8.33 1.46 -7.70
CA TRP A 61 -7.36 1.84 -8.72
C TRP A 61 -6.02 1.11 -8.55
N GLN A 62 -5.49 1.01 -7.32
CA GLN A 62 -4.27 0.27 -7.07
C GLN A 62 -4.42 -1.24 -7.30
N CYS A 63 -5.59 -1.82 -6.96
CA CYS A 63 -5.87 -3.22 -7.26
C CYS A 63 -5.89 -3.50 -8.77
N GLN A 64 -6.51 -2.61 -9.56
CA GLN A 64 -6.52 -2.72 -11.02
C GLN A 64 -5.10 -2.68 -11.59
N LYS A 65 -4.29 -1.69 -11.15
CA LYS A 65 -2.88 -1.57 -11.57
C LYS A 65 -2.05 -2.79 -11.19
N TYR A 66 -2.30 -3.38 -10.02
CA TYR A 66 -1.62 -4.60 -9.57
C TYR A 66 -1.96 -5.78 -10.50
N ARG A 67 -3.24 -5.95 -10.86
CA ARG A 67 -3.67 -6.98 -11.84
C ARG A 67 -2.98 -6.80 -13.18
N GLU A 68 -3.01 -5.59 -13.74
CA GLU A 68 -2.38 -5.28 -15.03
C GLU A 68 -0.90 -5.66 -15.04
N LYS A 69 -0.14 -5.27 -14.00
CA LYS A 69 1.27 -5.66 -13.88
C LYS A 69 1.48 -7.17 -13.79
N PHE A 70 0.70 -7.84 -12.94
CA PHE A 70 0.80 -9.28 -12.75
C PHE A 70 0.43 -10.05 -14.03
N ASN A 71 -0.54 -9.56 -14.80
CA ASN A 71 -0.91 -10.12 -16.09
C ASN A 71 0.18 -9.93 -17.15
N VAL A 72 0.86 -8.77 -17.18
CA VAL A 72 2.02 -8.52 -18.05
C VAL A 72 3.18 -9.45 -17.71
N GLU A 73 3.48 -9.65 -16.41
CA GLU A 73 4.53 -10.56 -15.97
C GLU A 73 4.26 -12.02 -16.37
N LYS A 74 3.03 -12.50 -16.19
CA LYS A 74 2.64 -13.85 -16.64
C LYS A 74 2.73 -14.03 -18.16
N GLY A 75 2.35 -13.00 -18.93
CA GLY A 75 2.47 -13.02 -20.39
C GLY A 75 3.93 -13.08 -20.85
N ASN A 76 4.82 -12.36 -20.17
CA ASN A 76 6.26 -12.42 -20.44
C ASN A 76 6.88 -13.77 -20.04
N GLU A 77 6.46 -14.36 -18.91
CA GLU A 77 6.96 -15.67 -18.47
C GLU A 77 6.56 -16.80 -19.43
N GLN A 78 5.35 -16.72 -20.02
CA GLN A 78 4.89 -17.66 -21.04
C GLN A 78 5.65 -17.51 -22.37
N ASN A 79 6.03 -16.29 -22.73
CA ASN A 79 6.84 -16.04 -23.92
C ASN A 79 8.25 -16.64 -23.77
N PHE A 80 8.87 -16.51 -22.59
CA PHE A 80 10.23 -17.02 -22.34
C PHE A 80 10.34 -18.56 -22.28
N LYS A 81 9.25 -19.28 -22.00
CA LYS A 81 9.22 -20.76 -22.01
C LYS A 81 8.99 -21.37 -23.40
N THR A 82 8.73 -20.54 -24.41
CA THR A 82 8.39 -20.97 -25.79
C THR A 82 9.53 -20.69 -26.78
N VAL A 83 10.70 -20.24 -26.30
CA VAL A 83 11.91 -20.00 -27.10
C VAL A 83 12.99 -21.01 -26.75
#